data_AF-A0A9X8RLQ8-F1
#
_entry.id   AF-A0A9X8RLQ8-F1
#
_cell.length_a   1.000
_cell.length_b   1.000
_cell.length_c   1.000
_cell.angle_alpha   90.00
_cell.angle_beta   90.00
_cell.angle_gamma   90.00
#
_symmetry.space_group_name_H-M   'P 1'
#
loop_
_entity.id
_entity.type
_entity.pdbx_description
1 polymer ?
#
loop_
_entity_poly.entity_id
_entity_poly.type
_entity_poly.pdbx_seq_one_letter_code
_entity_poly.pdbx_strand_id
1 'polypeptide(L)'
;MEIINRENEKRIISFNNELFGEIRTIRIENEPYFVATDIAKALGYKDTTNAIKQHCRWVVKHHIPHPQSKTKTLEVNIIPEGDMYRLIINSELPSAEKFERWVFDEVLPSIREHGAYMTNEALEKAINDPDWTIKLLTELKKERATKEKLKVEQEKNKPKLELANAIESSSSSILIAQLSKILNQNGVDIGQNRLFEWMRNNEYLIRKKRADHNTPTQKSMDLKVLEVSESTGIDKDGNTVIRQTPVVTGKGQIYFVNKILKENNKVLKRFMINNDYIRGVMVEIGKTYAIYDHEYYGFIGILKSVRNEKIRVEKIGDVSSSRDIPICMIDYIEEASKEDINKYLSK
;
A
#
# COMPACT_ATOMS: atom_id res chain seq x y z
N MET A 1 12.52 16.71 -8.55
CA MET A 1 11.23 16.75 -7.83
C MET A 1 10.14 16.58 -8.86
N GLU A 2 9.88 15.34 -9.26
CA GLU A 2 8.69 15.03 -10.04
C GLU A 2 7.52 14.99 -9.06
N ILE A 3 6.64 15.98 -9.21
CA ILE A 3 5.34 16.03 -8.56
C ILE A 3 4.55 14.87 -9.16
N ILE A 4 4.47 13.75 -8.45
CA ILE A 4 3.52 12.68 -8.78
C ILE A 4 2.14 13.23 -8.42
N ASN A 5 1.54 13.93 -9.37
CA ASN A 5 0.11 14.19 -9.41
C ASN A 5 -0.59 12.83 -9.30
N ARG A 6 -1.28 12.60 -8.17
CA ARG A 6 -2.28 11.55 -8.06
C ARG A 6 -3.50 11.96 -8.88
N GLU A 7 -3.36 11.99 -10.20
CA GLU A 7 -4.50 11.74 -11.06
C GLU A 7 -4.60 10.23 -11.18
N ASN A 8 -5.66 9.64 -10.63
CA ASN A 8 -6.16 8.38 -11.15
C ASN A 8 -6.38 8.64 -12.64
N GLU A 9 -5.41 8.26 -13.48
CA GLU A 9 -5.53 8.38 -14.92
C GLU A 9 -6.82 7.66 -15.30
N LYS A 10 -7.85 8.45 -15.62
CA LYS A 10 -9.12 8.02 -16.20
C LYS A 10 -8.81 7.52 -17.61
N ARG A 11 -8.11 6.39 -17.70
CA ARG A 11 -7.80 5.75 -18.97
C ARG A 11 -9.11 5.18 -19.49
N ILE A 12 -9.70 5.88 -20.45
CA ILE A 12 -10.70 5.29 -21.32
C ILE A 12 -9.93 4.27 -22.16
N ILE A 13 -10.26 3.01 -21.99
CA ILE A 13 -9.75 1.92 -22.82
C ILE A 13 -10.86 1.66 -23.83
N SER A 14 -10.53 1.60 -25.12
CA SER A 14 -11.48 1.11 -26.11
C SER A 14 -11.53 -0.42 -26.04
N PHE A 15 -12.74 -0.94 -25.86
CA PHE A 15 -13.03 -2.36 -26.03
C PHE A 15 -13.48 -2.56 -27.47
N ASN A 16 -12.72 -3.32 -28.25
CA ASN A 16 -13.06 -3.62 -29.63
C ASN A 16 -13.62 -5.04 -29.72
N ASN A 17 -14.81 -5.17 -30.28
CA ASN A 17 -15.46 -6.45 -30.56
C ASN A 17 -15.98 -6.45 -32.00
N GLU A 18 -15.80 -7.55 -32.73
CA GLU A 18 -16.23 -7.66 -34.13
C GLU A 18 -17.73 -7.41 -34.33
N LEU A 19 -18.56 -7.69 -33.33
CA LEU A 19 -20.02 -7.50 -33.39
C LEU A 19 -20.47 -6.09 -32.95
N PHE A 20 -19.69 -5.40 -32.12
CA PHE A 20 -20.11 -4.15 -31.47
C PHE A 20 -19.25 -2.93 -31.82
N GLY A 21 -18.14 -3.14 -32.53
CA GLY A 21 -17.16 -2.11 -32.83
C GLY A 21 -16.45 -1.60 -31.58
N GLU A 22 -16.10 -0.31 -31.59
CA GLU A 22 -15.35 0.34 -30.52
C GLU A 22 -16.30 0.85 -29.43
N ILE A 23 -16.31 0.18 -28.27
CA ILE A 23 -17.05 0.60 -27.07
C ILE A 23 -16.09 1.32 -26.13
N ARG A 24 -16.49 2.51 -25.65
CA ARG A 24 -15.72 3.23 -24.62
C ARG A 24 -15.89 2.55 -23.26
N THR A 25 -14.76 2.21 -22.65
CA THR A 25 -14.71 1.51 -21.35
C THR A 25 -13.87 2.29 -20.35
N ILE A 26 -14.32 2.33 -19.10
CA ILE A 26 -13.64 2.98 -17.97
C ILE A 26 -13.42 1.91 -16.91
N ARG A 27 -12.24 1.91 -16.26
CA ARG A 27 -11.99 1.05 -15.10
C ARG A 27 -12.24 1.82 -13.81
N ILE A 28 -13.14 1.31 -12.98
CA ILE A 28 -13.43 1.84 -11.64
C ILE A 28 -13.13 0.72 -10.65
N GLU A 29 -12.23 0.96 -9.68
CA GLU A 29 -11.83 -0.06 -8.69
C GLU A 29 -11.36 -1.38 -9.31
N ASN A 30 -10.74 -1.32 -10.49
CA ASN A 30 -10.28 -2.45 -11.28
C ASN A 30 -11.39 -3.29 -11.96
N GLU A 31 -12.65 -2.87 -11.85
CA GLU A 31 -13.79 -3.45 -12.57
C GLU A 31 -14.09 -2.64 -13.85
N PRO A 32 -14.45 -3.30 -14.96
CA PRO A 32 -14.80 -2.62 -16.21
C PRO A 32 -16.23 -2.05 -16.18
N TYR A 33 -16.35 -0.79 -16.56
CA TYR A 33 -17.61 -0.11 -16.81
C TYR A 33 -17.67 0.37 -18.25
N PHE A 34 -18.82 0.20 -18.89
CA PHE A 34 -19.00 0.46 -20.31
C PHE A 34 -19.95 1.64 -20.52
N VAL A 35 -19.69 2.47 -21.52
CA VAL A 35 -20.62 3.56 -21.89
C VAL A 35 -21.88 2.95 -22.50
N ALA A 36 -22.98 3.07 -21.76
CA ALA A 36 -24.23 2.37 -22.07
C ALA A 36 -24.83 2.78 -23.42
N THR A 37 -24.69 4.07 -23.78
CA THR A 37 -25.18 4.59 -25.06
C THR A 37 -24.44 4.01 -26.26
N ASP A 38 -23.17 3.64 -26.10
CA ASP A 38 -22.37 3.11 -27.21
C ASP A 38 -22.84 1.70 -27.54
N ILE A 39 -23.04 0.88 -26.50
CA ILE A 39 -23.59 -0.48 -26.62
C ILE A 39 -25.00 -0.43 -27.21
N ALA A 40 -25.89 0.42 -26.66
CA ALA A 40 -27.26 0.51 -27.16
C ALA A 40 -27.33 0.95 -28.63
N LYS A 41 -26.44 1.87 -29.06
CA LYS A 41 -26.32 2.25 -30.47
C LYS A 41 -25.75 1.15 -31.34
N ALA A 42 -24.70 0.47 -30.88
CA ALA A 42 -24.07 -0.65 -31.59
C ALA A 42 -25.04 -1.81 -31.83
N LEU A 43 -25.92 -2.06 -30.85
CA LEU A 43 -27.00 -3.03 -31.00
C LEU A 43 -28.07 -2.58 -32.00
N GLY A 44 -28.30 -1.27 -32.13
CA GLY A 44 -29.27 -0.68 -33.05
C GLY A 44 -30.57 -0.21 -32.39
N TYR A 45 -30.58 0.00 -31.06
CA TYR A 45 -31.75 0.51 -30.36
C TYR A 45 -32.13 1.90 -30.86
N LYS A 46 -33.37 2.06 -31.33
CA LYS A 46 -33.92 3.35 -31.76
C LYS A 46 -34.00 4.34 -30.59
N ASP A 47 -34.48 3.88 -29.43
CA ASP A 47 -34.48 4.64 -28.18
C ASP A 47 -33.50 4.03 -27.18
N THR A 48 -32.25 4.48 -27.27
CA THR A 48 -31.16 4.04 -26.39
C THR A 48 -31.43 4.36 -24.92
N THR A 49 -32.12 5.47 -24.61
CA THR A 49 -32.36 5.87 -23.23
C THR A 49 -33.40 4.96 -22.58
N ASN A 50 -34.46 4.63 -23.31
CA ASN A 50 -35.47 3.71 -22.81
C ASN A 50 -34.90 2.28 -22.66
N ALA A 51 -34.12 1.81 -23.63
CA ALA A 51 -33.47 0.49 -23.55
C ALA A 51 -32.58 0.36 -22.30
N ILE A 52 -31.75 1.37 -22.02
CA ILE A 52 -30.90 1.39 -20.83
C ILE A 52 -31.75 1.37 -19.55
N LYS A 53 -32.82 2.17 -19.49
CA LYS A 53 -33.73 2.20 -18.32
C LYS A 53 -34.46 0.88 -18.09
N GLN A 54 -34.81 0.18 -19.16
CA GLN A 54 -35.58 -1.06 -19.09
C GLN A 54 -34.73 -2.26 -18.71
N HIS A 55 -33.49 -2.33 -19.21
CA HIS A 55 -32.66 -3.54 -19.11
C HIS A 55 -31.50 -3.44 -18.11
N CYS A 56 -31.01 -2.23 -17.81
CA CYS A 56 -29.90 -2.04 -16.86
C CYS A 56 -30.42 -1.72 -15.46
N ARG A 57 -29.82 -2.35 -14.44
CA ARG A 57 -30.19 -2.13 -13.03
C ARG A 57 -29.35 -1.03 -12.37
N TRP A 58 -28.08 -0.93 -12.75
CA TRP A 58 -27.08 -0.09 -12.13
C TRP A 58 -26.47 0.85 -13.17
N VAL A 59 -27.08 2.02 -13.32
CA VAL A 59 -26.60 3.07 -14.22
C VAL A 59 -25.99 4.19 -13.38
N VAL A 60 -24.74 4.54 -13.68
CA VAL A 60 -24.02 5.61 -12.99
C VAL A 60 -23.67 6.71 -13.99
N LYS A 61 -23.81 7.97 -13.59
CA LYS A 61 -23.34 9.11 -14.39
C LYS A 61 -21.84 9.31 -14.18
N HIS A 62 -21.09 9.49 -15.25
CA HIS A 62 -19.66 9.70 -15.19
C HIS A 62 -19.21 10.81 -16.15
N HIS A 63 -18.23 11.62 -15.72
CA HIS A 63 -17.63 12.65 -16.57
C HIS A 63 -16.36 12.14 -17.24
N ILE A 64 -16.39 12.07 -18.56
CA ILE A 64 -15.25 11.72 -19.41
C ILE A 64 -14.71 12.95 -20.16
N PRO A 65 -13.42 13.01 -20.52
CA PRO A 65 -12.89 14.05 -21.40
C PRO A 65 -13.62 14.12 -22.74
N HIS A 66 -13.84 15.34 -23.25
CA HIS A 66 -14.49 15.53 -24.54
C HIS A 66 -13.52 15.14 -25.68
N PRO A 67 -13.91 14.26 -26.62
CA PRO A 67 -13.00 13.71 -27.62
C PRO A 67 -12.37 14.79 -28.53
N GLN A 68 -13.10 15.87 -28.78
CA GLN A 68 -12.65 17.00 -29.62
C GLN A 68 -12.12 18.22 -28.83
N SER A 69 -12.18 18.21 -27.49
CA SER A 69 -11.82 19.39 -26.70
C SER A 69 -11.18 18.99 -25.38
N LYS A 70 -9.87 19.26 -25.26
CA LYS A 70 -9.09 18.89 -24.06
C LYS A 70 -9.55 19.57 -22.77
N THR A 71 -10.31 20.66 -22.87
CA THR A 71 -10.77 21.46 -21.72
C THR A 71 -12.23 21.17 -21.31
N LYS A 72 -12.98 20.40 -22.10
CA LYS A 72 -14.39 20.10 -21.82
C LYS A 72 -14.55 18.65 -21.35
N THR A 73 -15.57 18.42 -20.54
CA THR A 73 -16.00 17.08 -20.12
C THR A 73 -17.40 16.78 -20.66
N LEU A 74 -17.67 15.50 -20.91
CA LEU A 74 -18.98 14.96 -21.29
C LEU A 74 -19.50 14.12 -20.12
N GLU A 75 -20.77 14.32 -19.76
CA GLU A 75 -21.49 13.42 -18.87
C GLU A 75 -22.04 12.24 -19.68
N VAL A 76 -21.69 11.02 -19.28
CA VAL A 76 -22.15 9.78 -19.91
C VAL A 76 -22.71 8.82 -18.87
N ASN A 77 -23.65 7.98 -19.30
CA ASN A 77 -24.13 6.87 -18.50
C ASN A 77 -23.20 5.67 -18.69
N ILE A 78 -22.67 5.16 -17.59
CA ILE A 78 -21.86 3.96 -17.55
C ILE A 78 -22.61 2.84 -16.86
N ILE A 79 -22.40 1.61 -17.31
CA ILE A 79 -23.01 0.40 -16.78
C ILE A 79 -21.94 -0.66 -16.51
N PRO A 80 -22.10 -1.49 -15.46
CA PRO A 80 -21.22 -2.62 -15.21
C PRO A 80 -21.43 -3.71 -16.27
N GLU A 81 -20.47 -4.63 -16.38
CA GLU A 81 -20.49 -5.73 -17.35
C GLU A 81 -21.78 -6.56 -17.31
N GLY A 82 -22.30 -6.84 -16.10
CA GLY A 82 -23.55 -7.58 -15.95
C GLY A 82 -24.77 -6.88 -16.57
N ASP A 83 -24.81 -5.55 -16.58
CA ASP A 83 -25.88 -4.79 -17.22
C ASP A 83 -25.67 -4.65 -18.73
N MET A 84 -24.42 -4.68 -19.21
CA MET A 84 -24.13 -4.83 -20.63
C MET A 84 -24.73 -6.15 -21.15
N TYR A 85 -24.48 -7.28 -20.48
CA TYR A 85 -25.06 -8.56 -20.88
C TYR A 85 -26.59 -8.55 -20.84
N ARG A 86 -27.22 -7.95 -19.82
CA ARG A 86 -28.68 -7.81 -19.77
C ARG A 86 -29.25 -7.01 -20.94
N LEU A 87 -28.54 -5.96 -21.35
CA LEU A 87 -28.95 -5.09 -22.44
C LEU A 87 -28.80 -5.80 -23.81
N ILE A 88 -27.81 -6.68 -23.95
CA ILE A 88 -27.62 -7.52 -25.14
C ILE A 88 -28.68 -8.64 -25.18
N ILE A 89 -28.83 -9.43 -24.11
CA ILE A 89 -29.71 -10.63 -24.09
C ILE A 89 -31.19 -10.27 -24.25
N ASN A 90 -31.64 -9.10 -23.78
CA ASN A 90 -33.03 -8.68 -23.95
C ASN A 90 -33.29 -7.92 -25.27
N SER A 91 -32.29 -7.82 -26.16
CA SER A 91 -32.40 -7.11 -27.41
C SER A 91 -32.89 -8.03 -28.53
N GLU A 92 -33.99 -7.69 -29.18
CA GLU A 92 -34.52 -8.42 -30.35
C GLU A 92 -33.76 -8.13 -31.67
N LEU A 93 -32.56 -7.56 -31.59
CA LEU A 93 -31.78 -7.11 -32.74
C LEU A 93 -30.87 -8.24 -33.25
N PRO A 94 -30.68 -8.40 -34.58
CA PRO A 94 -29.90 -9.52 -35.12
C PRO A 94 -28.44 -9.60 -34.64
N SER A 95 -27.82 -8.47 -34.29
CA SER A 95 -26.47 -8.43 -33.71
C SER A 95 -26.44 -8.97 -32.28
N ALA A 96 -27.46 -8.66 -31.48
CA ALA A 96 -27.63 -9.20 -30.14
C ALA A 96 -27.91 -10.70 -30.16
N GLU A 97 -28.78 -11.17 -31.07
CA GLU A 97 -29.10 -12.59 -31.21
C GLU A 97 -27.84 -13.42 -31.53
N LYS A 98 -26.95 -12.92 -32.40
CA LYS A 98 -25.66 -13.59 -32.67
C LYS A 98 -24.80 -13.71 -31.43
N PHE A 99 -24.71 -12.64 -30.63
CA PHE A 99 -23.92 -12.65 -29.41
C PHE A 99 -24.54 -13.54 -28.34
N GLU A 100 -25.85 -13.45 -28.13
CA GLU A 100 -26.61 -14.30 -27.23
C GLU A 100 -26.38 -15.77 -27.59
N ARG A 101 -26.58 -16.14 -28.86
CA ARG A 101 -26.38 -17.49 -29.33
C ARG A 101 -24.95 -17.98 -29.09
N TRP A 102 -23.95 -17.16 -29.41
CA TRP A 102 -22.55 -17.49 -29.12
C TRP A 102 -22.31 -17.73 -27.63
N VAL A 103 -22.84 -16.86 -26.75
CA VAL A 103 -22.68 -17.04 -25.30
C VAL A 103 -23.42 -18.29 -24.80
N PHE A 104 -24.65 -18.52 -25.23
CA PHE A 104 -25.54 -19.57 -24.68
C PHE A 104 -25.28 -20.96 -25.27
N ASP A 105 -24.92 -21.05 -26.54
CA ASP A 105 -24.71 -22.32 -27.23
C ASP A 105 -23.23 -22.74 -27.25
N GLU A 106 -22.28 -21.81 -27.12
CA GLU A 106 -20.84 -22.11 -27.21
C GLU A 106 -20.11 -21.84 -25.88
N VAL A 107 -20.15 -20.60 -25.39
CA VAL A 107 -19.34 -20.19 -24.22
C VAL A 107 -19.79 -20.87 -22.94
N LEU A 108 -21.07 -20.74 -22.58
CA LEU A 108 -21.61 -21.30 -21.33
C LEU A 108 -21.56 -22.84 -21.30
N PRO A 109 -21.93 -23.57 -22.38
CA PRO A 109 -21.78 -25.02 -22.42
C PRO A 109 -20.32 -25.45 -22.29
N SER A 110 -19.39 -24.76 -22.97
CA SER A 110 -17.96 -25.05 -22.86
C SER A 110 -17.43 -24.88 -21.45
N ILE A 111 -17.79 -23.77 -20.77
CA ILE A 111 -17.44 -23.54 -19.36
C ILE A 111 -18.07 -24.61 -18.45
N ARG A 112 -19.33 -24.98 -18.67
CA ARG A 112 -20.02 -26.00 -17.86
C ARG A 112 -19.40 -27.38 -17.99
N GLU A 113 -18.95 -27.75 -19.19
CA GLU A 113 -18.41 -29.08 -19.49
C GLU A 113 -16.92 -29.21 -19.19
N HIS A 114 -16.13 -28.19 -19.54
CA HIS A 114 -14.67 -28.23 -19.50
C HIS A 114 -14.07 -27.35 -18.40
N GLY A 115 -14.88 -26.51 -17.75
CA GLY A 115 -14.43 -25.56 -16.72
C GLY A 115 -13.81 -24.27 -17.23
N ALA A 116 -13.64 -24.13 -18.55
CA ALA A 116 -13.04 -22.95 -19.19
C ALA A 116 -13.55 -22.77 -20.63
N TYR A 117 -13.46 -21.54 -21.14
CA TYR A 117 -13.62 -21.21 -22.55
C TYR A 117 -12.30 -20.63 -23.08
N MET A 118 -11.86 -21.11 -24.25
CA MET A 118 -10.65 -20.63 -24.93
C MET A 118 -11.00 -20.35 -26.39
N THR A 119 -10.41 -19.32 -26.99
CA THR A 119 -10.54 -19.11 -28.43
C THR A 119 -9.90 -20.27 -29.20
N ASN A 120 -10.39 -20.56 -30.40
CA ASN A 120 -9.86 -21.66 -31.22
C ASN A 120 -8.33 -21.56 -31.40
N GLU A 121 -7.80 -20.35 -31.63
CA GLU A 121 -6.36 -20.13 -31.76
C GLU A 121 -5.60 -20.46 -30.45
N ALA A 122 -6.14 -20.07 -29.30
CA ALA A 122 -5.52 -20.37 -28.00
C ALA A 122 -5.61 -21.87 -27.66
N LEU A 123 -6.70 -22.53 -28.05
CA LEU A 123 -6.89 -23.96 -27.88
C LEU A 123 -5.93 -24.75 -28.77
N GLU A 124 -5.80 -24.41 -30.04
CA GLU A 124 -4.84 -25.03 -30.95
C GLU A 124 -3.40 -24.85 -30.47
N LYS A 125 -3.04 -23.64 -30.00
CA LYS A 125 -1.73 -23.40 -29.39
C LYS A 125 -1.53 -24.23 -28.14
N ALA A 126 -2.52 -24.35 -27.27
CA ALA A 126 -2.44 -25.15 -26.06
C ALA A 126 -2.29 -26.64 -26.33
N ILE A 127 -2.98 -27.16 -27.37
CA ILE A 127 -2.90 -28.56 -27.79
C ILE A 127 -1.54 -28.86 -28.44
N ASN A 128 -1.07 -27.98 -29.32
CA ASN A 128 0.16 -28.20 -30.08
C ASN A 128 1.42 -27.88 -29.27
N ASP A 129 1.32 -27.01 -28.26
CA ASP A 129 2.40 -26.64 -27.36
C ASP A 129 1.91 -26.55 -25.90
N PRO A 130 1.87 -27.69 -25.18
CA PRO A 130 1.51 -27.72 -23.77
C PRO A 130 2.47 -26.91 -22.86
N ASP A 131 3.75 -26.78 -23.25
CA ASP A 131 4.75 -26.02 -22.49
C ASP A 131 4.44 -24.52 -22.51
N TRP A 132 3.91 -24.00 -23.63
CA TRP A 132 3.37 -22.64 -23.70
C TRP A 132 2.28 -22.42 -22.64
N THR A 133 1.36 -23.36 -22.48
CA THR A 133 0.26 -23.26 -21.50
C THR A 133 0.80 -23.26 -20.06
N ILE A 134 1.76 -24.14 -19.76
CA ILE A 134 2.42 -24.19 -18.44
C ILE A 134 3.14 -22.87 -18.15
N LYS A 135 3.85 -22.33 -19.14
CA LYS A 135 4.54 -21.04 -19.02
C LYS A 135 3.56 -19.91 -18.75
N LEU A 136 2.47 -19.83 -19.53
CA LEU A 136 1.43 -18.82 -19.37
C LEU A 136 0.81 -18.87 -17.96
N LEU A 137 0.41 -20.05 -17.50
CA LEU A 137 -0.16 -20.22 -16.16
C LEU A 137 0.84 -19.85 -15.05
N THR A 138 2.12 -20.17 -15.25
CA THR A 138 3.19 -19.82 -14.30
C THR A 138 3.41 -18.30 -14.23
N GLU A 139 3.39 -17.61 -15.37
CA GLU A 139 3.48 -16.15 -15.42
C GLU A 139 2.26 -15.49 -14.77
N LEU A 140 1.05 -15.94 -15.06
CA LEU A 140 -0.18 -15.46 -14.43
C LEU A 140 -0.18 -15.69 -12.91
N LYS A 141 0.32 -16.83 -12.45
CA LYS A 141 0.49 -17.11 -11.01
C LYS A 141 1.47 -16.14 -10.35
N LYS A 142 2.61 -15.87 -11.00
CA LYS A 142 3.58 -14.88 -10.52
C LYS A 142 2.98 -13.48 -10.46
N GLU A 143 2.24 -13.08 -11.49
CA GLU A 143 1.59 -11.77 -11.55
C GLU A 143 0.52 -11.61 -10.46
N ARG A 144 -0.27 -12.67 -10.18
CA ARG A 144 -1.21 -12.64 -9.04
C ARG A 144 -0.49 -12.50 -7.71
N ALA A 145 0.57 -13.28 -7.49
CA ALA A 145 1.35 -13.22 -6.27
C ALA A 145 1.99 -11.84 -6.06
N THR A 146 2.49 -11.19 -7.13
CA THR A 146 3.02 -9.82 -7.04
C THR A 146 1.93 -8.81 -6.75
N LYS A 147 0.77 -8.91 -7.41
CA LYS A 147 -0.40 -8.03 -7.15
C LYS A 147 -0.91 -8.17 -5.72
N GLU A 148 -1.01 -9.39 -5.19
CA GLU A 148 -1.40 -9.63 -3.80
C GLU A 148 -0.37 -9.06 -2.81
N LYS A 149 0.92 -9.29 -3.04
CA LYS A 149 1.99 -8.70 -2.23
C LYS A 149 1.91 -7.17 -2.22
N LEU A 150 1.72 -6.54 -3.38
CA LEU A 150 1.56 -5.09 -3.50
C LEU A 150 0.30 -4.59 -2.77
N LYS A 151 -0.83 -5.29 -2.86
CA LYS A 151 -2.05 -4.96 -2.11
C LYS A 151 -1.81 -5.04 -0.60
N VAL A 152 -1.20 -6.11 -0.11
CA VAL A 152 -0.88 -6.29 1.31
C VAL A 152 0.11 -5.22 1.79
N GLU A 153 1.09 -4.85 0.97
CA GLU A 153 2.03 -3.78 1.29
C GLU A 153 1.35 -2.41 1.31
N GLN A 154 0.45 -2.14 0.36
CA GLN A 154 -0.38 -0.94 0.34
C GLN A 154 -1.28 -0.86 1.58
N GLU A 155 -1.93 -1.96 1.98
CA GLU A 155 -2.75 -2.02 3.19
C GLU A 155 -1.93 -1.82 4.47
N LYS A 156 -0.73 -2.41 4.56
CA LYS A 156 0.20 -2.18 5.68
C LYS A 156 0.73 -0.74 5.73
N ASN A 157 0.92 -0.11 4.57
CA ASN A 157 1.38 1.27 4.47
C ASN A 157 0.23 2.28 4.54
N LYS A 158 -1.04 1.84 4.41
CA LYS A 158 -2.24 2.67 4.51
C LYS A 158 -2.27 3.51 5.80
N PRO A 159 -2.06 2.97 7.01
CA PRO A 159 -2.03 3.79 8.22
C PRO A 159 -0.84 4.77 8.24
N LYS A 160 0.32 4.41 7.66
CA LYS A 160 1.47 5.32 7.55
C LYS A 160 1.19 6.47 6.56
N LEU A 161 0.49 6.18 5.47
CA LEU A 161 0.15 7.15 4.43
C LEU A 161 -0.99 8.07 4.89
N GLU A 162 -1.99 7.52 5.58
CA GLU A 162 -3.09 8.28 6.20
C GLU A 162 -2.54 9.22 7.29
N LEU A 163 -1.60 8.76 8.11
CA LEU A 163 -0.88 9.60 9.06
C LEU A 163 -0.07 10.70 8.37
N ALA A 164 0.65 10.38 7.29
CA ALA A 164 1.41 11.36 6.53
C ALA A 164 0.50 12.44 5.89
N ASN A 165 -0.63 12.05 5.30
CA ASN A 165 -1.59 12.97 4.66
C ASN A 165 -2.37 13.82 5.69
N ALA A 166 -2.71 13.26 6.86
CA ALA A 166 -3.36 14.00 7.96
C ALA A 166 -2.43 15.06 8.56
N ILE A 167 -1.12 14.77 8.59
CA ILE A 167 -0.10 15.70 9.06
C ILE A 167 0.22 16.76 8.00
N GLU A 168 0.34 16.36 6.72
CA GLU A 168 0.62 17.26 5.60
C GLU A 168 -0.50 18.30 5.36
N SER A 169 -1.76 17.90 5.58
CA SER A 169 -2.91 18.81 5.46
C SER A 169 -3.06 19.80 6.62
N SER A 170 -2.39 19.58 7.75
CA SER A 170 -2.40 20.51 8.89
C SER A 170 -1.35 21.62 8.69
N SER A 171 -1.77 22.75 8.13
CA SER A 171 -0.92 23.95 7.95
C SER A 171 -0.54 24.64 9.27
N SER A 172 -0.89 24.05 10.42
CA SER A 172 -0.72 24.65 11.76
C SER A 172 0.39 23.95 12.53
N SER A 173 1.25 24.75 13.15
CA SER A 173 2.29 24.26 14.03
C SER A 173 1.70 23.72 15.33
N ILE A 174 2.21 22.60 15.81
CA ILE A 174 1.73 21.93 17.03
C ILE A 174 2.79 21.94 18.12
N LEU A 175 2.37 21.86 19.38
CA LEU A 175 3.31 21.70 20.50
C LEU A 175 4.02 20.35 20.42
N ILE A 176 5.28 20.28 20.86
CA ILE A 176 6.01 19.00 20.99
C ILE A 176 5.24 18.01 21.88
N ALA A 177 4.52 18.51 22.89
CA ALA A 177 3.63 17.70 23.71
C ALA A 177 2.50 17.04 22.90
N GLN A 178 1.90 17.76 21.95
CA GLN A 178 0.87 17.21 21.06
C GLN A 178 1.47 16.18 20.11
N LEU A 179 2.65 16.46 19.54
CA LEU A 179 3.39 15.49 18.71
C LEU A 179 3.65 14.18 19.47
N SER A 180 4.02 14.25 20.76
CA SER A 180 4.23 13.03 21.57
C SER A 180 2.96 12.20 21.75
N LYS A 181 1.79 12.84 21.90
CA LYS A 181 0.50 12.14 22.00
C LYS A 181 0.15 11.45 20.68
N ILE A 182 0.37 12.12 19.55
CA ILE A 182 0.15 11.56 18.21
C ILE A 182 1.04 10.34 18.02
N LEU A 183 2.33 10.42 18.35
CA LEU A 183 3.26 9.29 18.25
C LEU A 183 2.81 8.10 19.10
N ASN A 184 2.39 8.34 20.34
CA ASN A 184 1.93 7.29 21.25
C ASN A 184 0.63 6.61 20.77
N GLN A 185 -0.33 7.40 20.25
CA GLN A 185 -1.55 6.85 19.64
C GLN A 185 -1.26 5.97 18.41
N ASN A 186 -0.14 6.22 17.72
CA ASN A 186 0.29 5.46 16.55
C ASN A 186 1.29 4.34 16.90
N GLY A 187 1.33 3.90 18.16
CA GLY A 187 2.09 2.72 18.59
C GLY A 187 3.57 2.96 18.88
N VAL A 188 4.02 4.22 18.94
CA VAL A 188 5.37 4.56 19.40
C VAL A 188 5.33 4.89 20.90
N ASP A 189 5.87 4.01 21.75
CA ASP A 189 5.93 4.24 23.20
C ASP A 189 6.92 5.38 23.56
N ILE A 190 6.46 6.62 23.38
CA ILE A 190 7.22 7.83 23.71
C ILE A 190 6.31 8.86 24.40
N GLY A 191 6.70 9.26 25.61
CA GLY A 191 6.04 10.33 26.35
C GLY A 191 6.66 11.69 26.04
N GLN A 192 5.96 12.78 26.41
CA GLN A 192 6.43 14.15 26.23
C GLN A 192 7.89 14.35 26.68
N ASN A 193 8.21 14.00 27.93
CA ASN A 193 9.56 14.20 28.48
C ASN A 193 10.63 13.40 27.71
N ARG A 194 10.30 12.16 27.31
CA ARG A 194 11.17 11.31 26.49
C ARG A 194 11.39 11.91 25.09
N LEU A 195 10.36 12.51 24.49
CA LEU A 195 10.49 13.19 23.19
C LEU A 195 11.36 14.45 23.28
N PHE A 196 11.20 15.27 24.32
CA PHE A 196 12.08 16.43 24.56
C PHE A 196 13.53 16.00 24.77
N GLU A 197 13.76 14.91 25.49
CA GLU A 197 15.09 14.33 25.66
C GLU A 197 15.67 13.82 24.34
N TRP A 198 14.91 13.06 23.56
CA TRP A 198 15.33 12.58 22.25
C TRP A 198 15.67 13.75 21.31
N MET A 199 14.87 14.82 21.28
CA MET A 199 15.14 15.99 20.46
C MET A 199 16.40 16.74 20.88
N ARG A 200 16.72 16.82 22.18
CA ARG A 200 17.98 17.39 22.68
C ARG A 200 19.19 16.52 22.34
N ASN A 201 19.05 15.20 22.49
CA ASN A 201 20.12 14.25 22.19
C ASN A 201 20.45 14.20 20.69
N ASN A 202 19.47 14.48 19.83
CA ASN A 202 19.64 14.58 18.37
C ASN A 202 19.92 16.01 17.87
N GLU A 203 20.21 16.95 18.78
CA GLU A 203 20.57 18.34 18.49
C GLU A 203 19.49 19.16 17.77
N TYR A 204 18.21 18.78 17.92
CA TYR A 204 17.10 19.61 17.44
C TYR A 204 16.74 20.73 18.42
N LEU A 205 16.98 20.48 19.71
CA LEU A 205 16.79 21.44 20.79
C LEU A 205 18.11 21.64 21.57
N ILE A 206 18.30 22.83 22.13
CA ILE A 206 19.47 23.13 22.94
C ILE A 206 19.46 22.32 24.24
N ARG A 207 20.52 21.54 24.45
CA ARG A 207 20.71 20.66 25.62
C ARG A 207 21.14 21.41 26.88
N LYS A 208 21.91 22.49 26.76
CA LYS A 208 22.49 23.22 27.90
C LYS A 208 21.37 23.79 28.78
N LYS A 209 21.49 23.65 30.10
CA LYS A 209 20.52 24.18 31.08
C LYS A 209 20.83 25.65 31.36
N ARG A 210 20.46 26.51 30.41
CA ARG A 210 20.57 27.98 30.50
C ARG A 210 19.25 28.60 30.04
N ALA A 211 19.20 29.92 29.88
CA ALA A 211 18.01 30.64 29.42
C ALA A 211 17.47 30.14 28.07
N ASP A 212 18.33 29.56 27.23
CA ASP A 212 18.02 29.03 25.91
C ASP A 212 17.66 27.52 25.92
N HIS A 213 17.50 26.91 27.09
CA HIS A 213 17.15 25.48 27.19
C HIS A 213 15.83 25.17 26.49
N ASN A 214 15.79 24.08 25.69
CA ASN A 214 14.65 23.70 24.85
C ASN A 214 14.32 24.67 23.71
N THR A 215 15.21 25.61 23.38
CA THR A 215 15.06 26.43 22.16
C THR A 215 15.52 25.62 20.93
N PRO A 216 14.88 25.79 19.75
CA PRO A 216 15.36 25.18 18.52
C PRO A 216 16.81 25.56 18.20
N THR A 217 17.61 24.58 17.76
CA THR A 217 18.98 24.82 17.29
C THR A 217 18.97 25.43 15.88
N GLN A 218 20.10 26.01 15.46
CA GLN A 218 20.25 26.51 14.08
C GLN A 218 19.92 25.42 13.04
N LYS A 219 20.36 24.17 13.29
CA LYS A 219 20.00 22.99 12.50
C LYS A 219 18.49 22.82 12.31
N SER A 220 17.70 22.97 13.37
CA SER A 220 16.24 22.86 13.29
C SER A 220 15.59 24.01 12.51
N MET A 221 16.16 25.21 12.65
CA MET A 221 15.71 26.41 11.94
C MET A 221 16.00 26.30 10.43
N ASP A 222 17.20 25.88 10.05
CA ASP A 222 17.61 25.68 8.66
C ASP A 222 16.76 24.60 7.97
N LEU A 223 16.46 23.52 8.69
CA LEU A 223 15.56 22.47 8.21
C LEU A 223 14.08 22.90 8.17
N LYS A 224 13.72 24.01 8.83
CA LYS A 224 12.34 24.52 9.00
C LYS A 224 11.40 23.50 9.65
N VAL A 225 11.92 22.70 10.59
CA VAL A 225 11.18 21.63 11.28
C VAL A 225 10.65 22.06 12.64
N LEU A 226 11.22 23.12 13.22
CA LEU A 226 10.75 23.73 14.46
C LEU A 226 10.69 25.24 14.28
N GLU A 227 9.81 25.88 15.04
CA GLU A 227 9.75 27.33 15.20
C GLU A 227 9.48 27.67 16.68
N VAL A 228 9.56 28.96 17.01
CA VAL A 228 9.34 29.45 18.38
C VAL A 228 8.01 30.20 18.42
N SER A 229 7.13 29.78 19.32
CA SER A 229 5.92 30.52 19.67
C SER A 229 6.19 31.35 20.92
N GLU A 230 5.89 32.65 20.84
CA GLU A 230 6.03 33.58 21.95
C GLU A 230 4.69 33.81 22.64
N SER A 231 4.69 33.80 23.97
CA SER A 231 3.53 34.18 24.78
C SER A 231 3.98 35.14 25.86
N THR A 232 3.16 36.14 26.16
CA THR A 232 3.40 37.04 27.28
C THR A 232 2.67 36.54 28.51
N GLY A 233 3.28 36.72 29.68
CA GLY A 233 2.63 36.48 30.96
C GLY A 233 3.13 37.48 31.98
N ILE A 234 2.40 37.61 33.07
CA ILE A 234 2.78 38.48 34.19
C ILE A 234 3.42 37.60 35.26
N ASP A 235 4.59 37.99 35.74
CA ASP A 235 5.22 37.31 36.88
C ASP A 235 4.57 37.76 38.21
N LYS A 236 4.91 37.09 39.31
CA LYS A 236 4.40 37.41 40.66
C LYS A 236 4.66 38.85 41.09
N ASP A 237 5.68 39.49 40.50
CA ASP A 237 6.08 40.88 40.75
C ASP A 237 5.40 41.89 39.81
N GLY A 238 4.45 41.47 38.97
CA GLY A 238 3.72 42.37 38.05
C GLY A 238 4.46 42.70 36.74
N ASN A 239 5.65 42.14 36.53
CA ASN A 239 6.44 42.35 35.32
C ASN A 239 5.96 41.47 34.16
N THR A 240 5.93 42.02 32.95
CA THR A 240 5.66 41.26 31.72
C THR A 240 6.87 40.40 31.35
N VAL A 241 6.67 39.08 31.31
CA VAL A 241 7.65 38.07 30.92
C VAL A 241 7.25 37.47 29.58
N ILE A 242 8.19 37.45 28.63
CA ILE A 242 8.05 36.76 27.35
C ILE A 242 8.49 35.31 27.54
N ARG A 243 7.62 34.36 27.21
CA ARG A 243 7.89 32.92 27.24
C ARG A 243 7.97 32.41 25.81
N GLN A 244 9.08 31.77 25.50
CA GLN A 244 9.33 31.13 24.21
C GLN A 244 9.11 29.63 24.32
N THR A 245 8.26 29.08 23.45
CA THR A 245 7.92 27.65 23.42
C THR A 245 8.25 27.07 22.05
N PRO A 246 9.05 25.98 21.96
CA PRO A 246 9.29 25.31 20.69
C PRO A 246 8.01 24.60 20.21
N VAL A 247 7.64 24.87 18.96
CA VAL A 247 6.54 24.19 18.26
C VAL A 247 7.05 23.53 16.98
N VAL A 248 6.37 22.48 16.56
CA VAL A 248 6.72 21.67 15.41
C VAL A 248 5.88 22.11 14.23
N THR A 249 6.53 22.57 13.17
CA THR A 249 5.89 22.97 11.92
C THR A 249 5.25 21.75 11.23
N GLY A 250 4.31 21.94 10.30
CA GLY A 250 3.75 20.80 9.53
C GLY A 250 4.85 19.95 8.86
N LYS A 251 5.89 20.61 8.31
CA LYS A 251 7.09 19.93 7.78
C LYS A 251 7.85 19.15 8.86
N GLY A 252 7.99 19.73 10.05
CA GLY A 252 8.61 19.09 11.20
C GLY A 252 7.86 17.86 11.69
N GLN A 253 6.53 17.88 11.68
CA GLN A 253 5.71 16.77 12.09
C GLN A 253 5.99 15.53 11.21
N ILE A 254 5.97 15.71 9.89
CA ILE A 254 6.32 14.65 8.93
C ILE A 254 7.76 14.16 9.16
N TYR A 255 8.69 15.10 9.29
CA TYR A 255 10.11 14.80 9.45
C TYR A 255 10.39 13.96 10.71
N PHE A 256 9.88 14.38 11.87
CA PHE A 256 10.11 13.69 13.13
C PHE A 256 9.37 12.36 13.21
N VAL A 257 8.13 12.28 12.71
CA VAL A 257 7.38 11.00 12.66
C VAL A 257 8.15 9.98 11.82
N ASN A 258 8.57 10.32 10.61
CA ASN A 258 9.31 9.40 9.75
C ASN A 258 10.66 9.00 10.37
N LYS A 259 11.37 9.96 10.97
CA LYS A 259 12.68 9.69 11.59
C LYS A 259 12.55 8.79 12.82
N ILE A 260 11.61 9.07 13.71
CA ILE A 260 11.37 8.30 14.94
C ILE A 260 10.83 6.91 14.60
N LEU A 261 9.94 6.78 13.61
CA LEU A 261 9.47 5.47 13.15
C LEU A 261 10.59 4.64 12.50
N LYS A 262 11.52 5.27 11.78
CA LYS A 262 12.68 4.58 11.21
C LYS A 262 13.66 4.10 12.30
N GLU A 263 13.86 4.88 13.36
CA GLU A 263 14.72 4.52 14.48
C GLU A 263 14.09 3.46 15.41
N ASN A 264 12.77 3.51 15.62
CA ASN A 264 12.04 2.54 16.44
C ASN A 264 11.75 1.22 15.71
N ASN A 265 11.70 1.20 14.38
CA ASN A 265 11.76 -0.03 13.60
C ASN A 265 13.21 -0.57 13.59
N LYS A 266 13.71 -0.95 14.76
CA LYS A 266 15.07 -1.46 14.93
C LYS A 266 15.12 -2.93 14.53
N VAL A 267 15.35 -3.15 13.24
CA VAL A 267 15.94 -4.39 12.72
C VAL A 267 17.31 -4.52 13.39
N LEU A 268 17.49 -5.44 14.36
CA LEU A 268 18.72 -5.53 15.14
C LEU A 268 19.93 -5.90 14.28
N LYS A 269 19.77 -6.92 13.42
CA LYS A 269 20.69 -7.29 12.34
C LYS A 269 19.93 -8.11 11.28
N ARG A 270 20.40 -8.07 10.04
CA ARG A 270 19.94 -8.93 8.93
C ARG A 270 20.92 -10.09 8.80
N PHE A 271 20.43 -11.29 8.59
CA PHE A 271 21.29 -12.47 8.41
C PHE A 271 20.72 -13.41 7.36
N MET A 272 21.58 -14.20 6.72
CA MET A 272 21.18 -15.24 5.76
C MET A 272 21.20 -16.61 6.45
N ILE A 273 20.19 -17.43 6.17
CA ILE A 273 20.11 -18.81 6.64
C ILE A 273 20.11 -19.75 5.43
N ASN A 274 21.28 -20.34 5.16
CA ASN A 274 21.55 -21.40 4.19
C ASN A 274 21.07 -21.18 2.73
N ASN A 275 21.60 -21.99 1.81
CA ASN A 275 21.51 -21.80 0.35
C ASN A 275 20.11 -22.00 -0.29
N ASP A 276 19.04 -21.81 0.46
CA ASP A 276 17.66 -21.69 -0.02
C ASP A 276 16.93 -20.57 0.76
N TYR A 277 17.23 -19.33 0.36
CA TYR A 277 16.34 -18.15 0.42
C TYR A 277 15.57 -17.85 1.71
N ILE A 278 16.20 -17.87 2.88
CA ILE A 278 15.64 -17.19 4.06
C ILE A 278 16.60 -16.06 4.48
N ARG A 279 16.30 -14.85 4.03
CA ARG A 279 16.85 -13.61 4.60
C ARG A 279 16.06 -13.35 5.89
N GLY A 280 16.69 -13.26 7.05
CA GLY A 280 16.01 -13.07 8.33
C GLY A 280 16.29 -11.70 8.98
N VAL A 281 15.35 -11.20 9.77
CA VAL A 281 15.48 -10.02 10.64
C VAL A 281 15.33 -10.44 12.09
N MET A 282 16.32 -10.14 12.93
CA MET A 282 16.18 -10.28 14.38
C MET A 282 15.60 -8.99 14.97
N VAL A 283 14.59 -9.11 15.82
CA VAL A 283 13.91 -7.99 16.48
C VAL A 283 13.94 -8.19 17.99
N GLU A 284 14.32 -7.17 18.74
CA GLU A 284 14.26 -7.16 20.20
C GLU A 284 12.81 -6.98 20.64
N ILE A 285 12.30 -7.87 21.50
CA ILE A 285 11.00 -7.74 22.13
C ILE A 285 11.19 -8.01 23.63
N GLY A 286 11.39 -6.95 24.42
CA GLY A 286 11.66 -7.07 25.86
C GLY A 286 13.01 -7.72 26.17
N LYS A 287 13.01 -8.88 26.88
CA LYS A 287 14.22 -9.70 27.13
C LYS A 287 14.39 -10.86 26.13
N THR A 288 13.55 -10.90 25.10
CA THR A 288 13.50 -11.99 24.12
C THR A 288 13.77 -11.47 22.71
N TYR A 289 14.34 -12.33 21.87
CA TYR A 289 14.63 -12.00 20.48
C TYR A 289 13.71 -12.79 19.57
N ALA A 290 13.00 -12.10 18.69
CA ALA A 290 12.12 -12.71 17.69
C ALA A 290 12.79 -12.68 16.31
N ILE A 291 12.63 -13.76 15.55
CA ILE A 291 13.18 -13.89 14.20
C ILE A 291 12.02 -13.81 13.19
N TYR A 292 12.19 -12.96 12.20
CA TYR A 292 11.25 -12.76 11.11
C TYR A 292 11.93 -13.04 9.77
N ASP A 293 11.17 -13.50 8.79
CA ASP A 293 11.62 -13.53 7.40
C ASP A 293 11.68 -12.09 6.85
N HIS A 294 12.76 -11.68 6.22
CA HIS A 294 12.97 -10.36 5.63
C HIS A 294 12.19 -10.16 4.32
N GLU A 295 12.00 -11.22 3.54
CA GLU A 295 11.24 -11.13 2.28
C GLU A 295 9.73 -11.12 2.53
N TYR A 296 9.28 -11.76 3.62
CA TYR A 296 7.85 -11.94 3.89
C TYR A 296 7.36 -11.28 5.19
N TYR A 297 8.26 -10.77 6.05
CA TYR A 297 7.96 -10.34 7.43
C TYR A 297 7.10 -11.36 8.20
N GLY A 298 7.28 -12.65 7.88
CA GLY A 298 6.60 -13.74 8.55
C GLY A 298 7.29 -14.08 9.87
N PHE A 299 6.54 -14.23 10.95
CA PHE A 299 7.07 -14.64 12.25
C PHE A 299 7.60 -16.07 12.17
N ILE A 300 8.91 -16.25 12.38
CA ILE A 300 9.57 -17.56 12.36
C ILE A 300 9.56 -18.18 13.77
N GLY A 301 9.80 -17.37 14.80
CA GLY A 301 9.69 -17.79 16.21
C GLY A 301 10.57 -16.97 17.17
N ILE A 302 10.60 -17.39 18.43
CA ILE A 302 11.46 -16.81 19.49
C ILE A 302 12.79 -17.56 19.56
N LEU A 303 13.89 -16.81 19.55
CA LEU A 303 15.24 -17.33 19.75
C LEU A 303 15.42 -17.87 21.19
N LYS A 304 15.81 -19.15 21.33
CA LYS A 304 16.11 -19.78 22.64
C LYS A 304 17.59 -19.88 22.96
N SER A 305 18.39 -20.34 22.01
CA SER A 305 19.82 -20.59 22.25
C SER A 305 20.59 -20.76 20.95
N VAL A 306 21.90 -20.54 20.98
CA VAL A 306 22.82 -20.85 19.89
C VAL A 306 23.78 -21.96 20.34
N ARG A 307 23.85 -23.07 19.59
CA ARG A 307 24.75 -24.22 19.88
C ARG A 307 25.28 -24.79 18.57
N ASN A 308 26.58 -25.11 18.51
CA ASN A 308 27.24 -25.74 17.35
C ASN A 308 26.86 -25.11 15.99
N GLU A 309 26.97 -23.78 15.88
CA GLU A 309 26.62 -23.02 14.66
C GLU A 309 25.17 -23.23 14.21
N LYS A 310 24.29 -23.60 15.13
CA LYS A 310 22.85 -23.70 14.91
C LYS A 310 22.08 -22.79 15.86
N ILE A 311 21.07 -22.12 15.33
CA ILE A 311 20.11 -21.31 16.06
C ILE A 311 18.90 -22.18 16.41
N ARG A 312 18.54 -22.25 17.69
CA ARG A 312 17.32 -22.93 18.14
C ARG A 312 16.19 -21.93 18.32
N VAL A 313 15.10 -22.14 17.61
CA VAL A 313 13.91 -21.26 17.62
C VAL A 313 12.70 -22.04 18.15
N GLU A 314 11.91 -21.40 19.02
CA GLU A 314 10.63 -21.91 19.53
C GLU A 314 9.48 -21.16 18.84
N LYS A 315 8.58 -21.91 18.20
CA LYS A 315 7.42 -21.36 17.50
C LYS A 315 6.30 -21.09 18.52
N ILE A 316 5.64 -19.94 18.48
CA ILE A 316 4.50 -19.64 19.36
C ILE A 316 3.21 -20.06 18.64
N GLY A 317 2.45 -21.02 19.21
CA GLY A 317 1.20 -21.58 18.68
C GLY A 317 1.06 -23.09 18.96
N ASP A 318 -0.01 -23.74 18.47
CA ASP A 318 -0.40 -25.16 18.72
C ASP A 318 0.61 -26.25 18.28
N VAL A 319 1.84 -25.89 17.94
CA VAL A 319 2.89 -26.84 17.59
C VAL A 319 4.14 -26.51 18.41
N SER A 320 4.31 -27.24 19.52
CA SER A 320 5.51 -27.23 20.35
C SER A 320 6.67 -28.00 19.68
N SER A 321 7.11 -27.56 18.50
CA SER A 321 8.27 -28.15 17.82
C SER A 321 9.41 -27.15 17.75
N SER A 322 10.49 -27.39 18.49
CA SER A 322 11.74 -26.63 18.34
C SER A 322 12.47 -27.05 17.06
N ARG A 323 12.97 -26.11 16.26
CA ARG A 323 13.85 -26.39 15.11
C ARG A 323 15.25 -25.82 15.34
N ASP A 324 16.25 -26.61 14.97
CA ASP A 324 17.65 -26.20 14.92
C ASP A 324 18.00 -25.77 13.49
N ILE A 325 18.54 -24.57 13.34
CA ILE A 325 18.77 -23.93 12.05
C ILE A 325 20.28 -23.61 11.88
N PRO A 326 20.97 -24.15 10.87
CA PRO A 326 22.41 -23.90 10.65
C PRO A 326 22.73 -22.46 10.22
N ILE A 327 23.84 -21.93 10.74
CA ILE A 327 24.45 -20.63 10.41
C ILE A 327 25.56 -20.90 9.39
N CYS A 328 25.48 -20.30 8.20
CA CYS A 328 26.51 -20.43 7.16
C CYS A 328 27.12 -19.06 6.83
N MET A 329 28.36 -19.04 6.34
CA MET A 329 29.21 -17.85 6.15
C MET A 329 29.29 -17.42 4.67
N ILE A 330 29.35 -16.09 4.42
CA ILE A 330 29.74 -15.37 3.16
C ILE A 330 28.57 -15.16 2.15
N ASP A 331 28.27 -13.99 1.57
CA ASP A 331 28.93 -12.69 1.37
C ASP A 331 27.90 -11.53 1.41
N TYR A 332 28.35 -10.32 1.80
CA TYR A 332 27.64 -9.02 1.74
C TYR A 332 26.41 -8.83 2.66
N ILE A 333 26.69 -8.42 3.90
CA ILE A 333 26.00 -7.43 4.77
C ILE A 333 26.50 -7.73 6.19
N GLU A 334 27.08 -6.74 6.87
CA GLU A 334 27.66 -6.77 8.23
C GLU A 334 27.20 -7.95 9.13
N GLU A 335 27.95 -9.06 9.09
CA GLU A 335 27.62 -10.29 9.80
C GLU A 335 27.67 -10.09 11.34
N ALA A 336 26.85 -10.83 12.08
CA ALA A 336 27.03 -11.00 13.52
C ALA A 336 27.97 -12.18 13.75
N SER A 337 29.11 -11.94 14.42
CA SER A 337 29.97 -13.05 14.82
C SER A 337 29.28 -13.92 15.88
N LYS A 338 29.71 -15.17 16.03
CA LYS A 338 29.25 -16.06 17.11
C LYS A 338 29.41 -15.44 18.50
N GLU A 339 30.43 -14.59 18.67
CA GLU A 339 30.69 -13.83 19.90
C GLU A 339 29.67 -12.70 20.11
N ASP A 340 29.27 -12.00 19.04
CA ASP A 340 28.24 -10.97 19.11
C ASP A 340 26.92 -11.54 19.61
N ILE A 341 26.49 -12.69 19.08
CA ILE A 341 25.20 -13.31 19.44
C ILE A 341 25.23 -13.86 20.87
N ASN A 342 26.34 -14.47 21.30
CA ASN A 342 26.48 -14.99 22.67
C ASN A 342 26.49 -13.87 23.73
N LYS A 343 26.97 -12.67 23.39
CA LYS A 343 26.92 -11.48 24.27
C LYS A 343 25.48 -11.03 24.60
N TYR A 344 24.52 -11.32 23.72
CA TYR A 344 23.10 -10.98 23.93
C TYR A 344 22.32 -12.05 24.71
N LEU A 345 22.77 -13.32 24.70
CA LEU A 345 22.14 -14.42 25.45
C LEU A 345 22.61 -14.52 26.92
N SER A 346 23.64 -13.77 27.30
CA SER A 346 24.30 -13.83 28.61
C SER A 346 23.95 -12.67 29.55
N LYS A 347 23.02 -11.79 29.15
CA LYS A 347 22.41 -10.74 29.98
C LYS A 347 20.94 -11.06 30.23
#